data_AF-A0A165FBI1-F1
#
_entry.id   AF-A0A165FBI1-F1
#
_cell.length_a   1.000
_cell.length_b   1.000
_cell.length_c   1.000
_cell.angle_alpha   90.00
_cell.angle_beta   90.00
_cell.angle_gamma   90.00
#
_symmetry.space_group_name_H-M   'P 1'
#
loop_
_entity.id
_entity.type
_entity.pdbx_description
1 polymer ?
#
loop_
_entity_poly.entity_id
_entity_poly.type
_entity_poly.pdbx_seq_one_letter_code
_entity_poly.pdbx_strand_id
1 'polypeptide(L)'
;MRFVGTVLVVSALLVARVEALNNGVARLPVLGYNAWNAFHCDVDEKLILETANQMVALGLKDAGYNFINLDDCWALKNRSNTGDLVPDPVKFPDGISGLVTKLAAMGFKTGIYSDSGLSTCAGYPGSWANEKRDLELFNKWGISLLKYDNCNIPSDNITRQNAIGRYQIMKQAIADVAKESGKPPIIFSLCEWGQQQVWLWGKTIGQSWRTTGDISPQWSSLVSIINFNSFITMATDFYGRNDMDMLQLGNGNLSLDEAKAHFTAWALMKSTLLIGTDLRNVSREVVDILTNREILAINQDAVVGTSISPFRWGINPDWTSDSLHPAQYWSGPTQDGVVFMLLNVEDTPASVSFNLTESPWIRAGRQYSVRDLWSHTDEGIVISSFSRDNVPPHGVVALLLQDAGDSPEPKEEPEAQPQPECSAPCSPSAVSSASRRTRIVYADLLAYVMNI
;
A
#
# COMPACT_ATOMS: atom_id res chain seq x y z
N MET A 1 -29.97 41.95 44.24
CA MET A 1 -29.46 41.37 42.98
C MET A 1 -28.75 40.06 43.31
N ARG A 2 -29.34 38.92 42.95
CA ARG A 2 -28.70 37.60 43.09
C ARG A 2 -27.93 37.33 41.79
N PHE A 3 -26.61 37.23 41.88
CA PHE A 3 -25.78 36.76 40.77
C PHE A 3 -25.99 35.25 40.61
N VAL A 4 -26.61 34.86 39.50
CA VAL A 4 -26.64 33.46 39.06
C VAL A 4 -25.37 33.26 38.24
N GLY A 5 -24.41 32.53 38.81
CA GLY A 5 -23.19 32.13 38.11
C GLY A 5 -23.51 30.97 37.17
N THR A 6 -23.45 31.22 35.87
CA THR A 6 -23.53 30.17 34.85
C THR A 6 -22.22 29.40 34.85
N VAL A 7 -22.24 28.14 35.31
CA VAL A 7 -21.11 27.21 35.16
C VAL A 7 -21.13 26.66 33.74
N LEU A 8 -20.16 27.08 32.93
CA LEU A 8 -19.92 26.53 31.60
C LEU A 8 -19.19 25.19 31.76
N VAL A 9 -19.91 24.08 31.59
CA VAL A 9 -19.31 22.74 31.52
C VAL A 9 -18.73 22.57 30.12
N VAL A 10 -17.41 22.71 29.98
CA VAL A 10 -16.70 22.37 28.76
C VAL A 10 -16.56 20.85 28.72
N SER A 11 -17.44 20.18 27.99
CA SER A 11 -17.28 18.76 27.67
C SER A 11 -16.09 18.60 26.73
N ALA A 12 -14.94 18.17 27.26
CA ALA A 12 -13.81 17.75 26.44
C ALA A 12 -14.19 16.46 25.70
N LEU A 13 -14.54 16.59 24.42
CA LEU A 13 -14.60 15.46 23.49
C LEU A 13 -13.17 14.92 23.34
N LEU A 14 -12.84 13.88 24.11
CA LEU A 14 -11.66 13.05 23.88
C LEU A 14 -11.87 12.32 22.56
N VAL A 15 -11.39 12.91 21.46
CA VAL A 15 -11.25 12.21 20.18
C VAL A 15 -10.14 11.18 20.39
N ALA A 16 -10.52 9.93 20.69
CA ALA A 16 -9.59 8.82 20.73
C ALA A 16 -9.00 8.65 19.33
N ARG A 17 -7.74 9.06 19.14
CA ARG A 17 -7.01 8.77 17.90
C ARG A 17 -6.68 7.28 17.91
N VAL A 18 -7.11 6.56 16.86
CA VAL A 18 -6.65 5.19 16.66
C VAL A 18 -5.21 5.27 16.19
N GLU A 19 -4.26 4.91 17.04
CA GLU A 19 -2.83 4.87 16.73
C GLU A 19 -2.43 3.49 16.19
N ALA A 20 -1.42 3.47 15.32
CA ALA A 20 -0.83 2.22 14.85
C ALA A 20 -0.05 1.53 15.98
N LEU A 21 0.10 0.20 15.90
CA LEU A 21 0.88 -0.60 16.84
C LEU A 21 2.38 -0.33 16.67
N ASN A 22 2.84 0.78 17.27
CA ASN A 22 4.24 1.15 17.31
C ASN A 22 4.97 0.37 18.42
N ASN A 23 5.30 -0.88 18.12
CA ASN A 23 6.05 -1.79 18.99
C ASN A 23 7.52 -1.94 18.56
N GLY A 24 8.03 -1.02 17.74
CA GLY A 24 9.43 -0.97 17.32
C GLY A 24 9.80 -1.84 16.12
N VAL A 25 8.85 -2.56 15.48
CA VAL A 25 9.12 -3.36 14.28
C VAL A 25 8.30 -2.92 13.07
N ALA A 26 8.83 -3.21 11.88
CA ALA A 26 8.23 -2.90 10.57
C ALA A 26 7.58 -1.52 10.51
N ARG A 27 8.32 -0.48 10.92
CA ARG A 27 7.91 0.93 10.72
C ARG A 27 7.57 1.20 9.26
N LEU A 28 8.44 0.72 8.36
CA LEU A 28 8.29 0.75 6.90
C LEU A 28 7.75 -0.59 6.38
N PRO A 29 7.22 -0.63 5.14
CA PRO A 29 6.80 -1.88 4.50
C PRO A 29 7.93 -2.91 4.46
N VAL A 30 7.55 -4.19 4.59
CA VAL A 30 8.49 -5.30 4.49
C VAL A 30 8.80 -5.58 3.02
N LEU A 31 10.09 -5.68 2.70
CA LEU A 31 10.60 -6.13 1.40
C LEU A 31 11.21 -7.53 1.60
N GLY A 32 10.78 -8.47 0.77
CA GLY A 32 11.30 -9.83 0.87
C GLY A 32 10.83 -10.76 -0.22
N TYR A 33 10.85 -12.04 0.11
CA TYR A 33 10.45 -13.13 -0.75
C TYR A 33 9.44 -14.02 -0.01
N ASN A 34 8.46 -14.54 -0.74
CA ASN A 34 7.56 -15.58 -0.27
C ASN A 34 7.40 -16.65 -1.36
N ALA A 35 7.61 -17.92 -1.01
CA ALA A 35 7.64 -19.02 -1.96
C ALA A 35 6.28 -19.41 -2.56
N TRP A 36 5.15 -18.96 -1.98
CA TRP A 36 3.83 -19.50 -2.29
C TRP A 36 3.43 -19.40 -3.75
N ASN A 37 3.55 -18.21 -4.35
CA ASN A 37 3.13 -17.96 -5.73
C ASN A 37 3.96 -18.74 -6.77
N ALA A 38 5.18 -19.14 -6.42
CA ALA A 38 6.07 -19.88 -7.30
C ALA A 38 5.96 -21.40 -7.13
N PHE A 39 5.80 -21.86 -5.88
CA PHE A 39 6.04 -23.26 -5.52
C PHE A 39 4.91 -23.91 -4.71
N HIS A 40 3.95 -23.14 -4.20
CA HIS A 40 2.89 -23.64 -3.31
C HIS A 40 3.47 -24.51 -2.17
N CYS A 41 3.05 -25.78 -2.07
CA CYS A 41 3.56 -26.71 -1.07
C CYS A 41 4.90 -27.38 -1.43
N ASP A 42 5.41 -27.22 -2.65
CA ASP A 42 6.64 -27.88 -3.13
C ASP A 42 7.89 -27.09 -2.70
N VAL A 43 8.03 -26.92 -1.39
CA VAL A 43 9.11 -26.18 -0.74
C VAL A 43 9.93 -27.07 0.18
N ASP A 44 11.25 -26.90 0.16
CA ASP A 44 12.20 -27.54 1.07
C ASP A 44 13.37 -26.58 1.40
N GLU A 45 14.23 -26.97 2.34
CA GLU A 45 15.38 -26.17 2.77
C GLU A 45 16.30 -25.82 1.59
N LYS A 46 16.55 -26.77 0.69
CA LYS A 46 17.46 -26.59 -0.44
C LYS A 46 16.95 -25.50 -1.37
N LEU A 47 15.68 -25.57 -1.76
CA LEU A 47 15.03 -24.58 -2.62
C LEU A 47 15.08 -23.18 -2.01
N ILE A 48 14.82 -23.06 -0.71
CA ILE A 48 14.83 -21.77 -0.02
C ILE A 48 16.25 -21.18 0.03
N LEU A 49 17.27 -22.00 0.27
CA LEU A 49 18.67 -21.56 0.25
C LEU A 49 19.15 -21.22 -1.18
N GLU A 50 18.74 -21.97 -2.20
CA GLU A 50 18.99 -21.62 -3.60
C GLU A 50 18.35 -20.27 -3.95
N THR A 51 17.10 -20.05 -3.53
CA THR A 51 16.40 -18.77 -3.71
C THR A 51 17.14 -17.63 -2.99
N ALA A 52 17.58 -17.84 -1.76
CA ALA A 52 18.37 -16.85 -1.00
C ALA A 52 19.66 -16.48 -1.74
N ASN A 53 20.35 -17.47 -2.33
CA ASN A 53 21.54 -17.23 -3.14
C ASN A 53 21.21 -16.41 -4.40
N GLN A 54 20.09 -16.69 -5.07
CA GLN A 54 19.64 -15.88 -6.21
C GLN A 54 19.30 -14.45 -5.80
N MET A 55 18.64 -14.24 -4.65
CA MET A 55 18.37 -12.89 -4.14
C MET A 55 19.66 -12.08 -3.92
N VAL A 56 20.74 -12.72 -3.49
CA VAL A 56 22.06 -12.07 -3.38
C VAL A 56 22.66 -11.84 -4.78
N ALA A 57 22.71 -12.87 -5.62
CA ALA A 57 23.34 -12.81 -6.94
C ALA A 57 22.69 -11.79 -7.89
N LEU A 58 21.37 -11.64 -7.81
CA LEU A 58 20.59 -10.70 -8.61
C LEU A 58 20.55 -9.29 -8.01
N GLY A 59 21.22 -9.04 -6.88
CA GLY A 59 21.24 -7.73 -6.22
C GLY A 59 19.94 -7.34 -5.50
N LEU A 60 18.97 -8.26 -5.37
CA LEU A 60 17.71 -8.01 -4.68
C LEU A 60 17.93 -7.73 -3.19
N LYS A 61 18.85 -8.46 -2.54
CA LYS A 61 19.17 -8.18 -1.14
C LYS A 61 19.72 -6.75 -0.95
N ASP A 62 20.57 -6.29 -1.86
CA ASP A 62 21.15 -4.94 -1.82
C ASP A 62 20.12 -3.85 -2.16
N ALA A 63 19.08 -4.20 -2.93
CA ALA A 63 17.92 -3.35 -3.15
C ALA A 63 16.97 -3.26 -1.93
N GLY A 64 17.19 -4.07 -0.90
CA GLY A 64 16.46 -4.02 0.37
C GLY A 64 15.58 -5.23 0.69
N TYR A 65 15.46 -6.19 -0.24
CA TYR A 65 14.71 -7.43 -0.01
C TYR A 65 15.45 -8.34 0.97
N ASN A 66 15.15 -8.21 2.26
CA ASN A 66 15.91 -8.85 3.33
C ASN A 66 15.10 -9.85 4.17
N PHE A 67 13.83 -10.10 3.82
CA PHE A 67 13.04 -11.19 4.37
C PHE A 67 12.92 -12.36 3.40
N ILE A 68 12.98 -13.58 3.94
CA ILE A 68 12.59 -14.82 3.25
C ILE A 68 11.53 -15.49 4.11
N ASN A 69 10.31 -15.56 3.58
CA ASN A 69 9.15 -16.06 4.29
C ASN A 69 8.80 -17.46 3.81
N LEU A 70 8.75 -18.40 4.74
CA LEU A 70 8.12 -19.70 4.51
C LEU A 70 6.61 -19.53 4.59
N ASP A 71 5.91 -19.94 3.54
CA ASP A 71 4.46 -20.02 3.53
C ASP A 71 3.96 -21.36 4.08
N ASP A 72 2.75 -21.77 3.75
CA ASP A 72 2.16 -23.05 4.20
C ASP A 72 3.02 -24.29 3.83
N CYS A 73 2.64 -25.44 4.37
CA CYS A 73 3.20 -26.76 4.04
C CYS A 73 4.64 -27.03 4.52
N TRP A 74 5.15 -26.24 5.48
CA TRP A 74 6.48 -26.43 6.07
C TRP A 74 6.54 -27.49 7.20
N ALA A 75 5.42 -27.71 7.89
CA ALA A 75 5.31 -28.62 9.03
C ALA A 75 4.85 -30.03 8.63
N LEU A 76 4.94 -30.99 9.55
CA LEU A 76 4.18 -32.23 9.48
C LEU A 76 2.69 -31.95 9.68
N LYS A 77 1.84 -32.83 9.14
CA LYS A 77 0.37 -32.76 9.30
C LYS A 77 -0.11 -32.98 10.75
N ASN A 78 0.74 -33.53 11.61
CA ASN A 78 0.44 -33.78 13.01
C ASN A 78 1.42 -33.01 13.89
N ARG A 79 0.90 -32.45 14.98
CA ARG A 79 1.72 -31.94 16.09
C ARG A 79 2.44 -33.10 16.79
N SER A 80 3.51 -32.79 17.51
CA SER A 80 4.19 -33.76 18.36
C SER A 80 3.28 -34.27 19.49
N ASN A 81 3.71 -35.31 20.20
CA ASN A 81 3.01 -35.79 21.40
C ASN A 81 2.92 -34.73 22.53
N THR A 82 3.76 -33.69 22.50
CA THR A 82 3.73 -32.55 23.42
C THR A 82 2.85 -31.40 22.92
N GLY A 83 2.30 -31.51 21.71
CA GLY A 83 1.42 -30.50 21.09
C GLY A 83 2.15 -29.44 20.27
N ASP A 84 3.45 -29.61 20.00
CA ASP A 84 4.25 -28.63 19.25
C ASP A 84 4.15 -28.85 17.73
N LEU A 85 4.27 -27.77 16.96
CA LEU A 85 4.48 -27.86 15.51
C LEU A 85 5.82 -28.55 15.23
N VAL A 86 5.83 -29.50 14.31
CA VAL A 86 7.03 -30.25 13.94
C VAL A 86 7.39 -29.90 12.50
N PRO A 87 8.56 -29.30 12.22
CA PRO A 87 9.04 -29.12 10.86
C PRO A 87 9.08 -30.47 10.14
N ASP A 88 8.69 -30.53 8.87
CA ASP A 88 8.83 -31.77 8.09
C ASP A 88 10.33 -32.12 7.97
N PRO A 89 10.79 -33.26 8.53
CA PRO A 89 12.22 -33.60 8.58
C PRO A 89 12.78 -34.01 7.21
N VAL A 90 11.94 -34.32 6.24
CA VAL A 90 12.36 -34.56 4.86
C VAL A 90 12.62 -33.23 4.15
N LYS A 91 11.73 -32.25 4.34
CA LYS A 91 11.87 -30.90 3.75
C LYS A 91 12.95 -30.07 4.45
N PHE A 92 13.03 -30.16 5.78
CA PHE A 92 13.91 -29.36 6.63
C PHE A 92 14.69 -30.29 7.58
N PRO A 93 15.75 -30.97 7.08
CA PRO A 93 16.49 -31.97 7.86
C PRO A 93 17.17 -31.40 9.10
N ASP A 94 17.57 -30.12 9.08
CA ASP A 94 18.14 -29.40 10.23
C ASP A 94 17.06 -28.63 11.04
N GLY A 95 15.78 -28.85 10.73
CA GLY A 95 14.65 -28.10 11.25
C GLY A 95 14.64 -26.63 10.81
N ILE A 96 13.60 -25.90 11.22
CA ILE A 96 13.46 -24.48 10.87
C ILE A 96 14.57 -23.63 11.51
N SER A 97 15.02 -23.95 12.72
CA SER A 97 16.15 -23.23 13.34
C SER A 97 17.45 -23.35 12.55
N GLY A 98 17.69 -24.50 11.90
CA GLY A 98 18.84 -24.71 11.02
C GLY A 98 18.78 -23.79 9.81
N LEU A 99 17.63 -23.77 9.12
CA LEU A 99 17.37 -22.85 8.02
C LEU A 99 17.52 -21.39 8.42
N VAL A 100 16.93 -20.97 9.55
CA VAL A 100 17.04 -19.59 10.05
C VAL A 100 18.50 -19.22 10.28
N THR A 101 19.30 -20.12 10.84
CA THR A 101 20.73 -19.90 11.08
C THR A 101 21.48 -19.69 9.75
N LYS A 102 21.23 -20.53 8.75
CA LYS A 102 21.84 -20.43 7.42
C LYS A 102 21.45 -19.12 6.71
N LEU A 103 20.17 -18.75 6.75
CA LEU A 103 19.66 -17.51 6.17
C LEU A 103 20.21 -16.26 6.90
N ALA A 104 20.29 -16.30 8.23
CA ALA A 104 20.88 -15.23 9.02
C ALA A 104 22.37 -15.02 8.69
N ALA A 105 23.12 -16.10 8.43
CA ALA A 105 24.52 -15.99 7.99
C ALA A 105 24.67 -15.29 6.63
N MET A 106 23.61 -15.30 5.80
CA MET A 106 23.53 -14.55 4.54
C MET A 106 22.98 -13.12 4.74
N GLY A 107 22.57 -12.76 5.96
CA GLY A 107 21.99 -11.46 6.32
C GLY A 107 20.50 -11.33 6.04
N PHE A 108 19.76 -12.44 5.90
CA PHE A 108 18.31 -12.44 5.78
C PHE A 108 17.62 -12.62 7.13
N LYS A 109 16.41 -12.08 7.25
CA LYS A 109 15.44 -12.40 8.29
C LYS A 109 14.48 -13.45 7.77
N THR A 110 13.99 -14.32 8.64
CA THR A 110 13.08 -15.40 8.25
C THR A 110 11.66 -15.11 8.76
N GLY A 111 10.68 -15.19 7.87
CA GLY A 111 9.26 -15.24 8.22
C GLY A 111 8.73 -16.68 8.20
N ILE A 112 7.67 -16.92 8.94
CA ILE A 112 6.95 -18.20 8.95
C ILE A 112 5.45 -17.96 8.78
N TYR A 113 4.74 -19.03 8.48
CA TYR A 113 3.30 -19.04 8.27
C TYR A 113 2.59 -19.92 9.32
N SER A 114 1.43 -19.45 9.76
CA SER A 114 0.43 -20.25 10.47
C SER A 114 -0.97 -19.67 10.22
N ASP A 115 -1.97 -20.20 10.90
CA ASP A 115 -3.38 -19.88 10.70
C ASP A 115 -4.10 -19.62 12.04
N SER A 116 -5.04 -18.68 12.01
CA SER A 116 -5.96 -18.33 13.10
C SER A 116 -7.14 -19.30 13.29
N GLY A 117 -7.17 -20.41 12.56
CA GLY A 117 -8.08 -21.54 12.70
C GLY A 117 -7.39 -22.84 13.11
N LEU A 118 -8.16 -23.94 13.09
CA LEU A 118 -7.70 -25.26 13.54
C LEU A 118 -6.62 -25.86 12.63
N SER A 119 -6.69 -25.53 11.34
CA SER A 119 -5.73 -25.97 10.34
C SER A 119 -5.47 -24.85 9.35
N THR A 120 -4.26 -24.83 8.79
CA THR A 120 -3.88 -23.95 7.69
C THR A 120 -4.74 -24.19 6.45
N CYS A 121 -4.67 -23.29 5.48
CA CYS A 121 -5.41 -23.42 4.23
C CYS A 121 -5.07 -24.72 3.46
N ALA A 122 -3.82 -25.19 3.49
CA ALA A 122 -3.41 -26.47 2.92
C ALA A 122 -3.64 -27.67 3.87
N GLY A 123 -4.25 -27.45 5.05
CA GLY A 123 -4.64 -28.49 6.00
C GLY A 123 -3.51 -29.00 6.89
N TYR A 124 -2.52 -28.17 7.22
CA TYR A 124 -1.53 -28.44 8.27
C TYR A 124 -2.03 -27.88 9.61
N PRO A 125 -1.43 -28.22 10.77
CA PRO A 125 -1.93 -27.70 12.05
C PRO A 125 -1.85 -26.16 12.12
N GLY A 126 -2.98 -25.51 12.40
CA GLY A 126 -3.05 -24.06 12.65
C GLY A 126 -2.73 -23.73 14.11
N SER A 127 -2.60 -22.45 14.45
CA SER A 127 -2.23 -22.01 15.80
C SER A 127 -3.41 -21.70 16.72
N TRP A 128 -4.64 -21.94 16.28
CA TRP A 128 -5.80 -21.76 17.16
C TRP A 128 -5.63 -22.50 18.49
N ALA A 129 -5.86 -21.79 19.60
CA ALA A 129 -5.69 -22.28 20.97
C ALA A 129 -4.26 -22.76 21.34
N ASN A 130 -3.28 -22.46 20.49
CA ASN A 130 -1.86 -22.77 20.67
C ASN A 130 -0.97 -21.52 20.45
N GLU A 131 -1.55 -20.32 20.46
CA GLU A 131 -0.90 -19.09 19.99
C GLU A 131 0.40 -18.81 20.75
N LYS A 132 0.36 -18.82 22.09
CA LYS A 132 1.56 -18.60 22.91
C LYS A 132 2.59 -19.70 22.72
N ARG A 133 2.17 -20.97 22.69
CA ARG A 133 3.06 -22.13 22.49
C ARG A 133 3.80 -22.02 21.16
N ASP A 134 3.07 -21.78 20.08
CA ASP A 134 3.64 -21.72 18.74
C ASP A 134 4.58 -20.51 18.61
N LEU A 135 4.24 -19.37 19.23
CA LEU A 135 5.14 -18.22 19.27
C LEU A 135 6.41 -18.44 20.10
N GLU A 136 6.33 -19.14 21.23
CA GLU A 136 7.53 -19.51 21.99
C GLU A 136 8.48 -20.36 21.13
N LEU A 137 7.93 -21.27 20.33
CA LEU A 137 8.67 -22.08 19.38
C LEU A 137 9.29 -21.24 18.25
N PHE A 138 8.50 -20.36 17.63
CA PHE A 138 8.98 -19.44 16.58
C PHE A 138 10.08 -18.50 17.11
N ASN A 139 9.90 -17.98 18.33
CA ASN A 139 10.88 -17.13 19.00
C ASN A 139 12.18 -17.88 19.35
N LYS A 140 12.09 -19.18 19.67
CA LYS A 140 13.24 -20.06 19.87
C LYS A 140 13.99 -20.31 18.56
N TRP A 141 13.27 -20.49 17.44
CA TRP A 141 13.88 -20.66 16.13
C TRP A 141 14.47 -19.38 15.55
N GLY A 142 14.08 -18.20 16.05
CA GLY A 142 14.59 -16.91 15.57
C GLY A 142 13.76 -16.30 14.44
N ILE A 143 12.49 -16.69 14.32
CA ILE A 143 11.56 -16.11 13.36
C ILE A 143 11.33 -14.62 13.66
N SER A 144 11.28 -13.81 12.61
CA SER A 144 11.12 -12.35 12.68
C SER A 144 9.77 -11.85 12.17
N LEU A 145 9.03 -12.66 11.42
CA LEU A 145 7.72 -12.32 10.85
C LEU A 145 6.78 -13.53 10.90
N LEU A 146 5.52 -13.30 11.21
CA LEU A 146 4.43 -14.26 11.13
C LEU A 146 3.39 -13.78 10.12
N LYS A 147 3.23 -14.50 9.01
CA LYS A 147 2.02 -14.45 8.17
C LYS A 147 0.98 -15.32 8.85
N TYR A 148 -0.15 -14.73 9.22
CA TYR A 148 -1.18 -15.41 10.01
C TYR A 148 -2.49 -15.42 9.26
N ASP A 149 -2.90 -16.59 8.82
CA ASP A 149 -4.00 -16.81 7.87
C ASP A 149 -5.35 -17.03 8.56
N ASN A 150 -6.39 -17.29 7.77
CA ASN A 150 -7.78 -17.22 8.20
C ASN A 150 -8.65 -18.41 7.75
N CYS A 151 -8.06 -19.58 7.52
CA CYS A 151 -8.75 -20.79 7.10
C CYS A 151 -9.21 -21.69 8.26
N ASN A 152 -10.26 -22.50 8.04
CA ASN A 152 -10.71 -23.53 9.00
C ASN A 152 -11.05 -23.00 10.41
N ILE A 153 -11.82 -21.92 10.45
CA ILE A 153 -12.18 -21.23 11.70
C ILE A 153 -13.17 -22.08 12.52
N PRO A 154 -12.87 -22.43 13.78
CA PRO A 154 -13.76 -23.22 14.62
C PRO A 154 -15.02 -22.43 15.02
N SER A 155 -16.05 -23.14 15.46
CA SER A 155 -17.21 -22.51 16.11
C SER A 155 -17.04 -22.58 17.63
N ASP A 156 -16.72 -21.47 18.29
CA ASP A 156 -16.58 -21.38 19.75
C ASP A 156 -16.86 -19.96 20.28
N ASN A 157 -16.60 -19.73 21.58
CA ASN A 157 -16.87 -18.45 22.22
C ASN A 157 -15.94 -17.31 21.76
N ILE A 158 -14.76 -17.62 21.23
CA ILE A 158 -13.83 -16.61 20.73
C ILE A 158 -14.15 -16.31 19.27
N THR A 159 -14.65 -17.27 18.49
CA THR A 159 -15.09 -16.97 17.12
C THR A 159 -16.35 -16.10 17.08
N ARG A 160 -17.11 -16.04 18.18
CA ARG A 160 -18.10 -14.97 18.44
C ARG A 160 -17.50 -13.55 18.54
N GLN A 161 -16.19 -13.45 18.80
CA GLN A 161 -15.43 -12.20 18.78
C GLN A 161 -14.85 -11.89 17.39
N ASN A 162 -15.23 -12.65 16.36
CA ASN A 162 -14.94 -12.36 14.96
C ASN A 162 -13.41 -12.37 14.66
N ALA A 163 -12.96 -11.89 13.49
CA ALA A 163 -11.54 -11.88 13.14
C ALA A 163 -10.73 -11.05 14.15
N ILE A 164 -11.27 -9.88 14.53
CA ILE A 164 -10.65 -8.97 15.51
C ILE A 164 -10.23 -9.72 16.78
N GLY A 165 -11.14 -10.48 17.40
CA GLY A 165 -10.83 -11.20 18.64
C GLY A 165 -9.74 -12.26 18.46
N ARG A 166 -9.78 -13.01 17.34
CA ARG A 166 -8.79 -14.06 17.05
C ARG A 166 -7.38 -13.48 16.84
N TYR A 167 -7.28 -12.41 16.04
CA TYR A 167 -6.01 -11.73 15.80
C TYR A 167 -5.51 -10.97 17.04
N GLN A 168 -6.41 -10.47 17.89
CA GLN A 168 -6.04 -9.82 19.16
C GLN A 168 -5.37 -10.80 20.14
N ILE A 169 -5.78 -12.07 20.17
CA ILE A 169 -5.14 -13.11 21.00
C ILE A 169 -3.70 -13.35 20.54
N MET A 170 -3.49 -13.53 19.24
CA MET A 170 -2.15 -13.71 18.69
C MET A 170 -1.28 -12.48 18.94
N LYS A 171 -1.81 -11.26 18.73
CA LYS A 171 -1.11 -10.01 19.09
C LYS A 171 -0.67 -9.99 20.56
N GLN A 172 -1.55 -10.36 21.49
CA GLN A 172 -1.22 -10.37 22.91
C GLN A 172 -0.12 -11.40 23.20
N ALA A 173 -0.21 -12.58 22.61
CA ALA A 173 0.81 -13.61 22.75
C ALA A 173 2.18 -13.16 22.17
N ILE A 174 2.20 -12.42 21.06
CA ILE A 174 3.44 -11.81 20.51
C ILE A 174 4.07 -10.87 21.54
N ALA A 175 3.26 -10.00 22.15
CA ALA A 175 3.73 -9.05 23.15
C ALA A 175 4.27 -9.76 24.41
N ASP A 176 3.59 -10.81 24.87
CA ASP A 176 3.98 -11.58 26.04
C ASP A 176 5.31 -12.31 25.79
N VAL A 177 5.46 -13.01 24.66
CA VAL A 177 6.69 -13.72 24.30
C VAL A 177 7.86 -12.75 24.09
N ALA A 178 7.63 -11.58 23.50
CA ALA A 178 8.66 -10.54 23.37
C ALA A 178 9.13 -10.06 24.75
N LYS A 179 8.19 -9.78 25.65
CA LYS A 179 8.49 -9.36 27.02
C LYS A 179 9.24 -10.43 27.81
N GLU A 180 8.82 -11.68 27.73
CA GLU A 180 9.40 -12.81 28.46
C GLU A 180 10.81 -13.16 27.96
N SER A 181 11.03 -13.07 26.64
CA SER A 181 12.32 -13.42 26.03
C SER A 181 13.32 -12.27 25.94
N GLY A 182 12.86 -11.02 26.09
CA GLY A 182 13.69 -9.82 25.92
C GLY A 182 14.08 -9.52 24.46
N LYS A 183 13.52 -10.25 23.48
CA LYS A 183 13.73 -10.03 22.05
C LYS A 183 12.67 -9.07 21.48
N PRO A 184 12.93 -8.40 20.34
CA PRO A 184 11.89 -7.66 19.62
C PRO A 184 10.67 -8.53 19.29
N PRO A 185 9.45 -7.96 19.25
CA PRO A 185 8.27 -8.71 18.85
C PRO A 185 8.37 -9.18 17.40
N ILE A 186 7.80 -10.34 17.10
CA ILE A 186 7.64 -10.84 15.74
C ILE A 186 6.72 -9.86 14.97
N ILE A 187 7.08 -9.51 13.73
CA ILE A 187 6.25 -8.70 12.84
C ILE A 187 4.99 -9.49 12.51
N PHE A 188 3.82 -8.88 12.71
CA PHE A 188 2.54 -9.55 12.55
C PHE A 188 1.84 -9.12 11.26
N SER A 189 1.73 -10.05 10.31
CA SER A 189 1.04 -9.86 9.03
C SER A 189 -0.28 -10.61 9.03
N LEU A 190 -1.39 -9.88 8.96
CA LEU A 190 -2.73 -10.42 9.01
C LEU A 190 -3.18 -10.85 7.61
N CYS A 191 -3.36 -12.14 7.39
CA CYS A 191 -3.84 -12.70 6.14
C CYS A 191 -5.32 -13.08 6.30
N GLU A 192 -6.19 -12.08 6.43
CA GLU A 192 -7.64 -12.28 6.61
C GLU A 192 -8.50 -11.81 5.43
N TRP A 193 -7.85 -11.35 4.36
CA TRP A 193 -8.43 -11.05 3.06
C TRP A 193 -9.40 -9.86 3.01
N GLY A 194 -9.24 -8.87 3.90
CA GLY A 194 -10.11 -7.69 3.97
C GLY A 194 -11.45 -7.96 4.65
N GLN A 195 -11.62 -9.13 5.25
CA GLN A 195 -12.84 -9.48 5.96
C GLN A 195 -13.06 -8.55 7.15
N GLN A 196 -14.34 -8.26 7.41
CA GLN A 196 -14.73 -7.40 8.53
C GLN A 196 -14.00 -6.04 8.54
N GLN A 197 -13.69 -5.54 7.34
CA GLN A 197 -13.12 -4.22 7.11
C GLN A 197 -11.84 -3.98 7.93
N VAL A 198 -10.85 -4.87 7.79
CA VAL A 198 -9.57 -4.81 8.53
C VAL A 198 -8.89 -3.45 8.50
N TRP A 199 -9.05 -2.65 7.46
CA TRP A 199 -8.48 -1.30 7.38
C TRP A 199 -8.99 -0.36 8.50
N LEU A 200 -10.10 -0.70 9.17
CA LEU A 200 -10.62 0.04 10.32
C LEU A 200 -9.88 -0.27 11.63
N TRP A 201 -9.31 -1.47 11.78
CA TRP A 201 -8.80 -1.97 13.06
C TRP A 201 -7.40 -2.61 13.00
N GLY A 202 -6.96 -3.08 11.83
CA GLY A 202 -5.72 -3.82 11.60
C GLY A 202 -4.48 -3.09 12.09
N LYS A 203 -4.45 -1.76 11.96
CA LYS A 203 -3.35 -0.93 12.47
C LYS A 203 -3.14 -1.02 13.97
N THR A 204 -4.18 -1.35 14.73
CA THR A 204 -4.06 -1.56 16.18
C THR A 204 -3.55 -2.95 16.52
N ILE A 205 -3.51 -3.88 15.57
CA ILE A 205 -3.25 -5.30 15.81
C ILE A 205 -1.93 -5.78 15.22
N GLY A 206 -1.62 -5.43 13.97
CA GLY A 206 -0.38 -5.84 13.31
C GLY A 206 0.19 -4.78 12.40
N GLN A 207 1.28 -5.13 11.72
CA GLN A 207 2.05 -4.19 10.89
C GLN A 207 1.63 -4.22 9.42
N SER A 208 0.90 -5.25 8.99
CA SER A 208 0.28 -5.34 7.66
C SER A 208 -0.98 -6.19 7.71
N TRP A 209 -1.92 -5.92 6.80
CA TRP A 209 -3.14 -6.72 6.66
C TRP A 209 -3.57 -6.87 5.20
N ARG A 210 -3.76 -8.11 4.75
CA ARG A 210 -4.28 -8.44 3.43
C ARG A 210 -5.66 -7.82 3.26
N THR A 211 -5.85 -7.08 2.17
CA THR A 211 -7.09 -6.31 1.94
C THR A 211 -8.09 -6.98 1.01
N THR A 212 -7.70 -8.03 0.31
CA THR A 212 -8.51 -8.75 -0.67
C THR A 212 -8.18 -10.25 -0.61
N GLY A 213 -8.93 -11.05 -1.38
CA GLY A 213 -8.56 -12.43 -1.68
C GLY A 213 -7.20 -12.55 -2.38
N ASP A 214 -6.79 -13.77 -2.71
CA ASP A 214 -5.46 -14.01 -3.28
C ASP A 214 -5.32 -13.42 -4.69
N ILE A 215 -4.18 -12.78 -4.91
CA ILE A 215 -3.76 -12.27 -6.22
C ILE A 215 -3.47 -13.42 -7.20
N SER A 216 -3.84 -13.24 -8.46
CA SER A 216 -3.43 -14.10 -9.56
C SER A 216 -2.56 -13.34 -10.58
N PRO A 217 -1.70 -14.02 -11.37
CA PRO A 217 -0.83 -13.38 -12.34
C PRO A 217 -1.59 -13.00 -13.63
N GLN A 218 -2.64 -12.17 -13.48
CA GLN A 218 -3.52 -11.71 -14.54
C GLN A 218 -3.87 -10.24 -14.30
N TRP A 219 -3.90 -9.43 -15.37
CA TRP A 219 -4.23 -8.01 -15.30
C TRP A 219 -5.50 -7.72 -14.49
N SER A 220 -6.59 -8.46 -14.77
CA SER A 220 -7.87 -8.32 -14.08
C SER A 220 -7.78 -8.49 -12.56
N SER A 221 -6.89 -9.35 -12.06
CA SER A 221 -6.64 -9.50 -10.63
C SER A 221 -5.90 -8.28 -10.07
N LEU A 222 -4.87 -7.80 -10.78
CA LEU A 222 -4.10 -6.62 -10.40
C LEU A 222 -4.99 -5.38 -10.27
N VAL A 223 -5.76 -5.06 -11.31
CA VAL A 223 -6.64 -3.89 -11.32
C VAL A 223 -7.80 -4.01 -10.34
N SER A 224 -8.30 -5.22 -10.07
CA SER A 224 -9.31 -5.43 -9.03
C SER A 224 -8.78 -5.09 -7.63
N ILE A 225 -7.52 -5.43 -7.34
CA ILE A 225 -6.87 -5.12 -6.05
C ILE A 225 -6.60 -3.62 -5.94
N ILE A 226 -6.12 -2.98 -7.02
CA ILE A 226 -5.93 -1.52 -7.09
C ILE A 226 -7.27 -0.80 -6.87
N ASN A 227 -8.33 -1.23 -7.56
CA ASN A 227 -9.68 -0.66 -7.41
C ASN A 227 -10.14 -0.75 -5.96
N PHE A 228 -10.00 -1.91 -5.31
CA PHE A 228 -10.42 -2.04 -3.91
C PHE A 228 -9.62 -1.10 -2.99
N ASN A 229 -8.29 -1.07 -3.15
CA ASN A 229 -7.43 -0.27 -2.29
C ASN A 229 -7.55 1.24 -2.53
N SER A 230 -8.08 1.69 -3.67
CA SER A 230 -8.32 3.11 -3.96
C SER A 230 -9.28 3.76 -2.96
N PHE A 231 -10.15 2.97 -2.32
CA PHE A 231 -11.14 3.44 -1.35
C PHE A 231 -10.63 3.45 0.10
N ILE A 232 -9.45 2.87 0.36
CA ILE A 232 -8.94 2.63 1.72
C ILE A 232 -7.48 3.04 1.90
N THR A 233 -6.98 3.94 1.05
CA THR A 233 -5.57 4.41 1.06
C THR A 233 -5.16 5.01 2.41
N MET A 234 -6.10 5.67 3.10
CA MET A 234 -5.90 6.33 4.39
C MET A 234 -5.57 5.36 5.55
N ALA A 235 -5.75 4.05 5.35
CA ALA A 235 -5.41 3.05 6.35
C ALA A 235 -3.91 2.74 6.41
N THR A 236 -3.14 3.18 5.41
CA THR A 236 -1.70 2.92 5.31
C THR A 236 -0.88 4.10 5.82
N ASP A 237 -0.03 3.83 6.82
CA ASP A 237 0.96 4.75 7.36
C ASP A 237 2.13 3.97 8.00
N PHE A 238 3.02 4.66 8.71
CA PHE A 238 4.04 4.03 9.54
C PHE A 238 3.42 3.01 10.49
N TYR A 239 4.10 1.88 10.66
CA TYR A 239 3.71 0.77 11.55
C TYR A 239 2.40 0.04 11.21
N GLY A 240 1.70 0.40 10.12
CA GLY A 240 0.52 -0.35 9.68
C GLY A 240 0.13 -0.02 8.25
N ARG A 241 -0.02 -1.02 7.39
CA ARG A 241 -0.38 -0.83 5.97
C ARG A 241 -1.34 -1.87 5.44
N ASN A 242 -2.09 -1.46 4.43
CA ASN A 242 -2.75 -2.39 3.54
C ASN A 242 -1.69 -3.26 2.86
N ASP A 243 -1.87 -4.58 2.92
CA ASP A 243 -1.14 -5.55 2.14
C ASP A 243 -1.98 -5.90 0.91
N MET A 244 -1.45 -5.56 -0.25
CA MET A 244 -2.07 -5.81 -1.55
C MET A 244 -1.70 -7.21 -2.08
N ASP A 245 -1.17 -8.08 -1.23
CA ASP A 245 -0.69 -9.43 -1.54
C ASP A 245 0.64 -9.48 -2.28
N MET A 246 1.19 -10.68 -2.39
CA MET A 246 2.51 -10.96 -2.94
C MET A 246 2.64 -10.58 -4.42
N LEU A 247 3.83 -10.18 -4.82
CA LEU A 247 4.16 -9.80 -6.18
C LEU A 247 4.03 -10.99 -7.15
N GLN A 248 3.59 -10.71 -8.38
CA GLN A 248 3.35 -11.69 -9.45
C GLN A 248 4.29 -11.46 -10.65
N LEU A 249 5.33 -10.64 -10.49
CA LEU A 249 6.28 -10.37 -11.55
C LEU A 249 7.02 -11.65 -11.95
N GLY A 250 7.05 -11.97 -13.24
CA GLY A 250 7.66 -13.21 -13.75
C GLY A 250 6.73 -14.43 -13.72
N ASN A 251 5.50 -14.29 -13.21
CA ASN A 251 4.50 -15.36 -13.19
C ASN A 251 3.42 -15.15 -14.26
N GLY A 252 2.79 -16.24 -14.69
CA GLY A 252 1.72 -16.21 -15.69
C GLY A 252 2.17 -15.59 -17.01
N ASN A 253 1.28 -14.82 -17.63
CA ASN A 253 1.53 -14.17 -18.92
C ASN A 253 1.45 -12.64 -18.82
N LEU A 254 1.79 -12.07 -17.66
CA LEU A 254 1.81 -10.61 -17.49
C LEU A 254 2.78 -9.97 -18.50
N SER A 255 2.32 -8.94 -19.19
CA SER A 255 3.21 -8.14 -20.04
C SER A 255 4.22 -7.36 -19.20
N LEU A 256 5.30 -6.88 -19.81
CA LEU A 256 6.28 -6.07 -19.07
C LEU A 256 5.68 -4.75 -18.59
N ASP A 257 4.75 -4.17 -19.36
CA ASP A 257 4.05 -2.94 -18.99
C ASP A 257 3.06 -3.19 -17.83
N GLU A 258 2.35 -4.32 -17.84
CA GLU A 258 1.53 -4.77 -16.71
C GLU A 258 2.38 -5.01 -15.45
N ALA A 259 3.57 -5.60 -15.60
CA ALA A 259 4.50 -5.82 -14.49
C ALA A 259 5.03 -4.52 -13.90
N LYS A 260 5.28 -3.50 -14.74
CA LYS A 260 5.62 -2.14 -14.27
C LYS A 260 4.45 -1.50 -13.53
N ALA A 261 3.24 -1.55 -14.10
CA ALA A 261 2.03 -1.03 -13.47
C ALA A 261 1.77 -1.70 -12.10
N HIS A 262 1.88 -3.02 -12.03
CA HIS A 262 1.82 -3.81 -10.80
C HIS A 262 2.80 -3.30 -9.75
N PHE A 263 4.08 -3.26 -10.10
CA PHE A 263 5.13 -2.88 -9.16
C PHE A 263 4.99 -1.42 -8.69
N THR A 264 4.69 -0.50 -9.60
CA THR A 264 4.46 0.91 -9.27
C THR A 264 3.29 1.04 -8.30
N ALA A 265 2.14 0.42 -8.58
CA ALA A 265 0.99 0.52 -7.70
C ALA A 265 1.30 -0.03 -6.29
N TRP A 266 1.86 -1.24 -6.19
CA TRP A 266 2.19 -1.84 -4.89
C TRP A 266 3.21 -1.01 -4.10
N ALA A 267 4.24 -0.49 -4.78
CA ALA A 267 5.29 0.29 -4.15
C ALA A 267 4.77 1.64 -3.64
N LEU A 268 4.10 2.42 -4.51
CA LEU A 268 3.65 3.77 -4.19
C LEU A 268 2.46 3.75 -3.23
N MET A 269 1.63 2.71 -3.27
CA MET A 269 0.57 2.50 -2.29
C MET A 269 1.08 1.97 -0.93
N LYS A 270 2.39 1.73 -0.83
CA LYS A 270 3.11 1.27 0.38
C LYS A 270 2.66 -0.09 0.90
N SER A 271 2.30 -0.99 -0.01
CA SER A 271 2.13 -2.41 0.29
C SER A 271 3.45 -3.04 0.72
N THR A 272 3.38 -4.20 1.35
CA THR A 272 4.53 -5.09 1.42
C THR A 272 4.96 -5.51 0.01
N LEU A 273 6.27 -5.66 -0.21
CA LEU A 273 6.84 -6.05 -1.50
C LEU A 273 7.50 -7.42 -1.33
N LEU A 274 6.67 -8.46 -1.42
CA LEU A 274 7.09 -9.85 -1.31
C LEU A 274 7.18 -10.47 -2.70
N ILE A 275 8.40 -10.72 -3.18
CA ILE A 275 8.65 -11.42 -4.44
C ILE A 275 8.08 -12.83 -4.36
N GLY A 276 7.34 -13.26 -5.38
CA GLY A 276 6.66 -14.55 -5.43
C GLY A 276 6.94 -15.37 -6.69
N THR A 277 8.13 -15.28 -7.28
CA THR A 277 8.49 -15.97 -8.54
C THR A 277 9.73 -16.83 -8.40
N ASP A 278 9.91 -17.81 -9.29
CA ASP A 278 11.14 -18.63 -9.32
C ASP A 278 12.34 -17.82 -9.83
N LEU A 279 13.16 -17.33 -8.90
CA LEU A 279 14.33 -16.51 -9.18
C LEU A 279 15.45 -17.25 -9.93
N ARG A 280 15.39 -18.57 -10.10
CA ARG A 280 16.40 -19.32 -10.86
C ARG A 280 16.28 -19.08 -12.37
N ASN A 281 15.09 -18.70 -12.84
CA ASN A 281 14.77 -18.49 -14.25
C ASN A 281 14.12 -17.13 -14.53
N VAL A 282 14.24 -16.18 -13.60
CA VAL A 282 13.64 -14.85 -13.75
C VAL A 282 14.35 -14.05 -14.84
N SER A 283 13.59 -13.31 -15.64
CA SER A 283 14.15 -12.46 -16.69
C SER A 283 14.87 -11.24 -16.10
N ARG A 284 15.82 -10.69 -16.87
CA ARG A 284 16.54 -9.47 -16.45
C ARG A 284 15.59 -8.29 -16.31
N GLU A 285 14.61 -8.18 -17.19
CA GLU A 285 13.63 -7.10 -17.19
C GLU A 285 12.78 -7.11 -15.91
N VAL A 286 12.44 -8.29 -15.38
CA VAL A 286 11.76 -8.40 -14.08
C VAL A 286 12.69 -8.00 -12.93
N VAL A 287 13.97 -8.39 -12.98
CA VAL A 287 14.96 -7.98 -11.97
C VAL A 287 15.16 -6.46 -12.00
N ASP A 288 15.23 -5.85 -13.18
CA ASP A 288 15.36 -4.39 -13.34
C ASP A 288 14.14 -3.66 -12.74
N ILE A 289 12.92 -4.22 -12.90
CA ILE A 289 11.73 -3.70 -12.21
C ILE A 289 11.88 -3.82 -10.69
N LEU A 290 12.18 -5.02 -10.18
CA LEU A 290 12.28 -5.29 -8.74
C LEU A 290 13.37 -4.45 -8.08
N THR A 291 14.42 -4.09 -8.82
CA THR A 291 15.56 -3.31 -8.29
C THR A 291 15.49 -1.81 -8.61
N ASN A 292 14.35 -1.30 -9.11
CA ASN A 292 14.17 0.12 -9.37
C ASN A 292 14.25 0.93 -8.05
N ARG A 293 15.41 1.56 -7.84
CA ARG A 293 15.75 2.25 -6.58
C ARG A 293 14.87 3.46 -6.30
N GLU A 294 14.39 4.15 -7.34
CA GLU A 294 13.60 5.37 -7.16
C GLU A 294 12.18 5.04 -6.73
N ILE A 295 11.57 4.01 -7.32
CA ILE A 295 10.26 3.50 -6.90
C ILE A 295 10.34 2.87 -5.50
N LEU A 296 11.40 2.09 -5.23
CA LEU A 296 11.65 1.52 -3.90
C LEU A 296 11.83 2.60 -2.83
N ALA A 297 12.49 3.72 -3.15
CA ALA A 297 12.65 4.83 -2.22
C ALA A 297 11.31 5.45 -1.80
N ILE A 298 10.30 5.46 -2.67
CA ILE A 298 8.95 5.91 -2.31
C ILE A 298 8.28 4.93 -1.35
N ASN A 299 8.39 3.62 -1.60
CA ASN A 299 7.87 2.59 -0.70
C ASN A 299 8.56 2.63 0.68
N GLN A 300 9.87 2.90 0.69
CA GLN A 300 10.73 2.92 1.87
C GLN A 300 10.99 4.34 2.41
N ASP A 301 10.12 5.29 2.10
CA ASP A 301 10.24 6.68 2.56
C ASP A 301 10.20 6.76 4.09
N ALA A 302 11.28 7.26 4.69
CA ALA A 302 11.46 7.31 6.14
C ALA A 302 10.81 8.54 6.80
N VAL A 303 10.28 9.48 6.02
CA VAL A 303 9.67 10.74 6.48
C VAL A 303 8.17 10.72 6.27
N VAL A 304 7.70 10.25 5.11
CA VAL A 304 6.29 10.11 4.80
C VAL A 304 5.91 8.63 4.87
N GLY A 305 5.00 8.27 5.77
CA GLY A 305 4.52 6.88 5.90
C GLY A 305 3.26 6.58 5.07
N THR A 306 2.52 7.62 4.65
CA THR A 306 1.23 7.50 3.99
C THR A 306 1.33 7.00 2.55
N SER A 307 0.32 6.24 2.12
CA SER A 307 0.10 5.81 0.73
C SER A 307 -0.25 6.99 -0.20
N ILE A 308 -0.02 6.84 -1.51
CA ILE A 308 -0.64 7.72 -2.52
C ILE A 308 -2.17 7.58 -2.51
N SER A 309 -2.90 8.55 -3.03
CA SER A 309 -4.36 8.48 -3.17
C SER A 309 -4.83 8.96 -4.54
N PRO A 310 -5.94 8.42 -5.06
CA PRO A 310 -6.47 8.85 -6.33
C PRO A 310 -7.00 10.27 -6.20
N PHE A 311 -6.68 11.11 -7.17
CA PHE A 311 -7.28 12.45 -7.30
C PHE A 311 -8.25 12.52 -8.47
N ARG A 312 -8.23 11.54 -9.39
CA ARG A 312 -9.20 11.41 -10.47
C ARG A 312 -9.31 9.98 -10.99
N TRP A 313 -10.53 9.51 -11.23
CA TRP A 313 -10.75 8.13 -11.70
C TRP A 313 -10.47 7.94 -13.19
N GLY A 314 -10.59 8.99 -14.01
CA GLY A 314 -10.27 8.96 -15.43
C GLY A 314 -11.50 8.65 -16.28
N ILE A 315 -11.54 7.49 -16.94
CA ILE A 315 -12.67 7.10 -17.78
C ILE A 315 -13.99 6.97 -17.00
N ASN A 316 -13.88 6.71 -15.69
CA ASN A 316 -15.00 6.63 -14.78
C ASN A 316 -15.17 7.93 -13.98
N PRO A 317 -16.40 8.29 -13.56
CA PRO A 317 -16.62 9.31 -12.54
C PRO A 317 -15.83 9.01 -11.27
N ASP A 318 -15.40 10.05 -10.56
CA ASP A 318 -14.67 9.88 -9.30
C ASP A 318 -15.47 9.06 -8.29
N TRP A 319 -14.77 8.22 -7.53
CA TRP A 319 -15.33 7.27 -6.56
C TRP A 319 -16.17 6.13 -7.17
N THR A 320 -16.02 5.85 -8.47
CA THR A 320 -16.62 4.67 -9.09
C THR A 320 -15.84 3.41 -8.72
N SER A 321 -16.54 2.37 -8.24
CA SER A 321 -15.94 1.05 -8.05
C SER A 321 -16.15 0.21 -9.30
N ASP A 322 -15.07 -0.01 -10.04
CA ASP A 322 -15.01 -0.86 -11.23
C ASP A 322 -13.73 -1.69 -11.15
N SER A 323 -13.87 -3.01 -11.00
CA SER A 323 -12.75 -3.91 -10.80
C SER A 323 -11.86 -4.09 -12.05
N LEU A 324 -12.32 -3.66 -13.23
CA LEU A 324 -11.54 -3.71 -14.46
C LEU A 324 -10.98 -2.34 -14.85
N HIS A 325 -11.59 -1.26 -14.35
CA HIS A 325 -11.19 0.12 -14.65
C HIS A 325 -11.04 0.94 -13.35
N PRO A 326 -10.00 0.66 -12.54
CA PRO A 326 -9.72 1.39 -11.31
C PRO A 326 -9.41 2.85 -11.58
N ALA A 327 -9.29 3.65 -10.52
CA ALA A 327 -8.81 5.01 -10.64
C ALA A 327 -7.47 5.08 -11.42
N GLN A 328 -7.35 6.06 -12.31
CA GLN A 328 -6.20 6.18 -13.20
C GLN A 328 -5.17 7.22 -12.75
N TYR A 329 -5.57 8.23 -11.96
CA TYR A 329 -4.71 9.36 -11.63
C TYR A 329 -4.51 9.45 -10.13
N TRP A 330 -3.26 9.26 -9.70
CA TRP A 330 -2.90 9.18 -8.29
C TRP A 330 -1.70 10.06 -7.98
N SER A 331 -1.67 10.57 -6.75
CA SER A 331 -0.47 11.23 -6.24
C SER A 331 -0.37 11.16 -4.73
N GLY A 332 0.79 11.50 -4.19
CA GLY A 332 1.00 11.58 -2.75
C GLY A 332 2.30 12.28 -2.41
N PRO A 333 2.46 12.73 -1.16
CA PRO A 333 3.68 13.37 -0.72
C PRO A 333 4.77 12.33 -0.48
N THR A 334 6.01 12.75 -0.61
CA THR A 334 7.23 12.01 -0.28
C THR A 334 8.20 12.99 0.38
N GLN A 335 9.29 12.51 0.96
CA GLN A 335 10.34 13.37 1.51
C GLN A 335 10.97 14.27 0.43
N ASP A 336 10.96 13.82 -0.83
CA ASP A 336 11.68 14.45 -1.95
C ASP A 336 10.77 15.27 -2.87
N GLY A 337 9.44 15.24 -2.68
CA GLY A 337 8.48 15.92 -3.55
C GLY A 337 7.11 15.25 -3.56
N VAL A 338 6.37 15.42 -4.65
CA VAL A 338 5.08 14.76 -4.87
C VAL A 338 5.25 13.68 -5.93
N VAL A 339 4.95 12.43 -5.58
CA VAL A 339 4.97 11.31 -6.54
C VAL A 339 3.61 11.21 -7.25
N PHE A 340 3.63 10.85 -8.52
CA PHE A 340 2.46 10.62 -9.36
C PHE A 340 2.51 9.22 -9.97
N MET A 341 1.34 8.59 -10.04
CA MET A 341 1.10 7.37 -10.82
C MET A 341 -0.08 7.62 -11.76
N LEU A 342 0.16 7.49 -13.06
CA LEU A 342 -0.84 7.60 -14.11
C LEU A 342 -0.97 6.25 -14.81
N LEU A 343 -2.14 5.62 -14.69
CA LEU A 343 -2.41 4.27 -15.18
C LEU A 343 -3.20 4.32 -16.48
N ASN A 344 -2.69 3.66 -17.53
CA ASN A 344 -3.51 3.30 -18.67
C ASN A 344 -4.24 1.99 -18.36
N VAL A 345 -5.56 2.03 -18.21
CA VAL A 345 -6.38 0.83 -17.95
C VAL A 345 -6.97 0.22 -19.21
N GLU A 346 -6.73 0.83 -20.38
CA GLU A 346 -7.25 0.36 -21.66
C GLU A 346 -6.32 -0.67 -22.31
N ASP A 347 -6.90 -1.52 -23.17
CA ASP A 347 -6.20 -2.51 -24.01
C ASP A 347 -5.45 -1.88 -25.21
N THR A 348 -5.48 -0.55 -25.35
CA THR A 348 -4.82 0.20 -26.43
C THR A 348 -3.92 1.30 -25.88
N PRO A 349 -2.89 1.74 -26.63
CA PRO A 349 -2.12 2.91 -26.22
C PRO A 349 -3.02 4.12 -26.01
N ALA A 350 -2.83 4.84 -24.90
CA ALA A 350 -3.64 6.00 -24.54
C ALA A 350 -2.77 7.20 -24.12
N SER A 351 -3.33 8.39 -24.23
CA SER A 351 -2.74 9.61 -23.67
C SER A 351 -3.27 9.83 -22.26
N VAL A 352 -2.37 10.15 -21.33
CA VAL A 352 -2.71 10.58 -19.97
C VAL A 352 -2.33 12.04 -19.80
N SER A 353 -3.22 12.85 -19.23
CA SER A 353 -2.94 14.28 -19.00
C SER A 353 -3.74 14.81 -17.84
N PHE A 354 -3.18 15.71 -17.05
CA PHE A 354 -3.87 16.35 -15.93
C PHE A 354 -3.34 17.76 -15.69
N ASN A 355 -4.18 18.63 -15.12
CA ASN A 355 -3.74 19.90 -14.56
C ASN A 355 -3.11 19.65 -13.20
N LEU A 356 -1.95 20.27 -12.93
CA LEU A 356 -1.19 19.97 -11.73
C LEU A 356 -1.99 20.23 -10.44
N THR A 357 -2.87 21.23 -10.45
CA THR A 357 -3.73 21.59 -9.31
C THR A 357 -4.90 20.65 -9.08
N GLU A 358 -5.11 19.63 -9.92
CA GLU A 358 -6.02 18.52 -9.60
C GLU A 358 -5.48 17.67 -8.44
N SER A 359 -4.16 17.64 -8.29
CA SER A 359 -3.49 16.99 -7.17
C SER A 359 -3.56 17.87 -5.91
N PRO A 360 -4.10 17.39 -4.78
CA PRO A 360 -4.16 18.16 -3.53
C PRO A 360 -2.79 18.40 -2.89
N TRP A 361 -1.73 17.76 -3.38
CA TRP A 361 -0.35 17.93 -2.87
C TRP A 361 0.46 18.96 -3.68
N ILE A 362 -0.10 19.46 -4.78
CA ILE A 362 0.51 20.51 -5.61
C ILE A 362 -0.08 21.87 -5.25
N ARG A 363 0.78 22.89 -5.23
CA ARG A 363 0.39 24.27 -4.96
C ARG A 363 0.19 25.04 -6.27
N ALA A 364 -0.92 25.75 -6.37
CA ALA A 364 -1.14 26.72 -7.44
C ALA A 364 -0.08 27.82 -7.40
N GLY A 365 0.27 28.36 -8.57
CA GLY A 365 1.28 29.43 -8.70
C GLY A 365 2.73 28.97 -8.54
N ARG A 366 2.98 27.65 -8.55
CA ARG A 366 4.33 27.06 -8.51
C ARG A 366 4.61 26.32 -9.81
N GLN A 367 5.89 26.13 -10.07
CA GLN A 367 6.39 25.25 -11.13
C GLN A 367 7.17 24.09 -10.52
N TYR A 368 7.23 22.96 -11.23
CA TYR A 368 7.78 21.71 -10.70
C TYR A 368 8.73 21.09 -11.70
N SER A 369 9.90 20.65 -11.24
CA SER A 369 10.77 19.78 -12.04
C SER A 369 10.22 18.36 -12.03
N VAL A 370 10.19 17.73 -13.20
CA VAL A 370 9.66 16.39 -13.40
C VAL A 370 10.80 15.40 -13.59
N ARG A 371 10.79 14.33 -12.79
CA ARG A 371 11.64 13.16 -12.99
C ARG A 371 10.79 11.94 -13.28
N ASP A 372 11.07 11.25 -14.38
CA ASP A 372 10.41 10.00 -14.74
C ASP A 372 11.15 8.81 -14.09
N LEU A 373 10.43 8.06 -13.26
CA LEU A 373 11.01 7.03 -12.37
C LEU A 373 11.29 5.71 -13.09
N TRP A 374 10.82 5.53 -14.32
CA TRP A 374 11.06 4.34 -15.13
C TRP A 374 12.20 4.52 -16.12
N SER A 375 12.26 5.70 -16.75
CA SER A 375 13.34 6.07 -17.67
C SER A 375 14.55 6.68 -16.95
N HIS A 376 14.40 7.07 -15.69
CA HIS A 376 15.41 7.76 -14.87
C HIS A 376 15.90 9.08 -15.48
N THR A 377 15.05 9.74 -16.26
CA THR A 377 15.36 11.01 -16.92
C THR A 377 14.62 12.19 -16.31
N ASP A 378 15.27 13.35 -16.33
CA ASP A 378 14.63 14.62 -15.98
C ASP A 378 13.92 15.19 -17.22
N GLU A 379 12.62 15.45 -17.10
CA GLU A 379 11.74 15.85 -18.21
C GLU A 379 11.47 17.36 -18.26
N GLY A 380 12.24 18.14 -17.50
CA GLY A 380 12.14 19.60 -17.45
C GLY A 380 11.15 20.10 -16.40
N ILE A 381 10.61 21.30 -16.63
CA ILE A 381 9.72 22.02 -15.71
C ILE A 381 8.29 22.04 -16.24
N VAL A 382 7.32 21.75 -15.38
CA VAL A 382 5.88 21.90 -15.62
C VAL A 382 5.28 22.97 -14.72
N ILE A 383 4.26 23.70 -15.20
CA ILE A 383 3.66 24.83 -14.48
C ILE A 383 2.16 24.60 -14.27
N SER A 384 1.41 24.31 -15.34
CA SER A 384 -0.05 24.21 -15.30
C SER A 384 -0.56 22.77 -15.45
N SER A 385 0.07 22.00 -16.32
CA SER A 385 -0.38 20.67 -16.69
C SER A 385 0.78 19.78 -17.10
N PHE A 386 0.52 18.47 -17.09
CA PHE A 386 1.39 17.44 -17.64
C PHE A 386 0.58 16.58 -18.62
N SER A 387 1.24 16.10 -19.68
CA SER A 387 0.68 15.13 -20.62
C SER A 387 1.73 14.14 -21.07
N ARG A 388 1.35 12.87 -21.20
CA ARG A 388 2.13 11.82 -21.85
C ARG A 388 1.26 11.13 -22.88
N ASP A 389 1.73 11.10 -24.12
CA ASP A 389 1.10 10.37 -25.19
C ASP A 389 1.65 8.95 -25.31
N ASN A 390 0.88 8.07 -25.94
CA ASN A 390 1.27 6.69 -26.26
C ASN A 390 1.73 5.88 -25.04
N VAL A 391 1.08 6.04 -23.88
CA VAL A 391 1.27 5.11 -22.76
C VAL A 391 0.78 3.74 -23.22
N PRO A 392 1.61 2.67 -23.18
CA PRO A 392 1.22 1.35 -23.66
C PRO A 392 -0.07 0.83 -23.00
N PRO A 393 -0.77 -0.13 -23.63
CA PRO A 393 -1.87 -0.85 -22.98
C PRO A 393 -1.44 -1.36 -21.61
N HIS A 394 -2.25 -1.11 -20.59
CA HIS A 394 -1.97 -1.53 -19.21
C HIS A 394 -0.66 -0.96 -18.64
N GLY A 395 -0.10 0.07 -19.28
CA GLY A 395 1.13 0.73 -18.89
C GLY A 395 0.93 1.77 -17.79
N VAL A 396 2.06 2.22 -17.23
CA VAL A 396 2.08 3.20 -16.14
C VAL A 396 3.11 4.28 -16.42
N VAL A 397 2.78 5.51 -16.05
CA VAL A 397 3.72 6.63 -15.92
C VAL A 397 3.91 6.89 -14.43
N ALA A 398 5.17 6.89 -13.97
CA ALA A 398 5.54 7.14 -12.58
C ALA A 398 6.48 8.33 -12.53
N LEU A 399 6.08 9.42 -11.87
CA LEU A 399 6.82 10.69 -11.85
C LEU A 399 7.09 11.14 -10.42
N LEU A 400 8.23 11.80 -10.20
CA LEU A 400 8.48 12.62 -9.02
C LEU A 400 8.52 14.08 -9.44
N LEU A 401 7.63 14.88 -8.86
CA LEU A 401 7.58 16.33 -9.06
C LEU A 401 8.17 17.03 -7.85
N GLN A 402 9.20 17.84 -8.08
CA GLN A 402 9.86 18.63 -7.03
C GLN A 402 9.61 20.11 -7.26
N ASP A 403 9.37 20.85 -6.19
CA ASP A 403 9.08 22.27 -6.30
C ASP A 403 10.29 23.05 -6.84
N ALA A 404 10.11 23.72 -7.98
CA ALA A 404 11.14 24.42 -8.73
C ALA A 404 10.94 25.95 -8.76
N GLY A 405 10.18 26.49 -7.80
CA GLY A 405 10.02 27.94 -7.64
C GLY A 405 8.64 28.44 -8.03
N ASP A 406 8.50 29.76 -8.04
CA ASP A 406 7.26 30.42 -8.44
C ASP A 406 7.04 30.24 -9.95
N SER A 407 5.80 30.02 -10.34
CA SER A 407 5.43 30.08 -11.75
C SER A 407 5.69 31.50 -12.28
N PRO A 408 6.07 31.66 -13.56
CA PRO A 408 6.15 32.98 -14.19
C PRO A 408 4.84 33.74 -13.98
N GLU A 409 4.92 35.04 -13.68
CA GLU A 409 3.73 35.87 -13.58
C GLU A 409 2.91 35.77 -14.88
N PRO A 410 1.56 35.69 -14.78
CA PRO A 410 0.72 35.82 -15.96
C PRO A 410 1.10 37.12 -16.66
N LYS A 411 1.43 37.06 -17.96
CA LYS A 411 1.62 38.28 -18.74
C LYS A 411 0.34 39.09 -18.60
N GLU A 412 0.43 40.32 -18.09
CA GLU A 412 -0.71 41.24 -18.04
C GLU A 412 -1.40 41.22 -19.41
N GLU A 413 -2.67 40.82 -19.45
CA GLU A 413 -3.50 41.12 -20.61
C GLU A 413 -3.49 42.65 -20.76
N PRO A 414 -3.22 43.19 -21.97
CA PRO A 414 -3.23 44.63 -22.14
C PRO A 414 -4.57 45.18 -21.65
N GLU A 415 -4.52 46.18 -20.76
CA GLU A 415 -5.69 46.85 -20.21
C GLU A 415 -6.75 47.00 -21.31
N ALA A 416 -7.92 46.40 -21.08
CA ALA A 416 -9.04 46.55 -21.99
C ALA A 416 -9.27 48.05 -22.18
N GLN A 417 -9.05 48.54 -23.40
CA GLN A 417 -9.26 49.95 -23.70
C GLN A 417 -10.66 50.37 -23.23
N PRO A 418 -10.80 51.51 -22.54
CA PRO A 418 -12.10 51.95 -22.08
C PRO A 418 -13.04 52.00 -23.28
N GLN A 419 -14.16 51.27 -23.19
CA GLN A 419 -15.18 51.33 -24.22
C GLN A 419 -15.61 52.78 -24.42
N PRO A 420 -15.79 53.26 -25.67
CA PRO A 420 -16.25 54.62 -25.90
C PRO A 420 -17.60 54.81 -25.22
N GLU A 421 -17.72 55.88 -24.44
CA GLU A 421 -18.99 56.28 -23.82
C GLU A 421 -20.08 56.40 -24.90
N CYS A 422 -21.18 55.67 -24.72
CA CYS A 422 -22.36 55.77 -25.58
C CYS A 422 -22.97 57.17 -25.47
N SER A 423 -22.58 58.07 -26.37
CA SER A 423 -23.22 59.37 -26.56
C SER A 423 -24.42 59.27 -27.52
N ALA A 424 -25.48 58.59 -27.10
CA ALA A 424 -26.77 58.64 -27.82
C ALA A 424 -27.95 58.58 -26.83
N PRO A 425 -28.96 59.46 -26.95
CA PRO A 425 -30.10 59.46 -26.03
C PRO A 425 -30.99 58.23 -26.23
N CYS A 426 -31.27 57.53 -25.14
CA CYS A 426 -32.16 56.38 -25.10
C CYS A 426 -33.58 56.74 -25.57
N SER A 427 -34.08 56.07 -26.60
CA SER A 427 -35.51 56.05 -26.93
C SER A 427 -36.21 54.86 -26.25
N PRO A 428 -37.36 55.04 -25.60
CA PRO A 428 -38.06 53.96 -24.92
C PRO A 428 -39.03 53.27 -25.89
N SER A 429 -38.72 52.05 -26.32
CA SER A 429 -39.77 51.09 -26.71
C SER A 429 -39.22 49.67 -26.89
N ALA A 430 -40.04 48.73 -26.41
CA ALA A 430 -39.96 47.27 -26.55
C ALA A 430 -39.03 46.51 -25.58
N VAL A 431 -39.66 46.06 -24.49
CA VAL A 431 -39.21 44.97 -23.62
C VAL A 431 -39.20 43.67 -24.42
N SER A 432 -38.06 43.01 -24.49
CA SER A 432 -37.92 41.57 -24.76
C SER A 432 -36.81 41.04 -23.85
N SER A 433 -37.19 40.35 -22.78
CA SER A 433 -36.28 39.77 -21.80
C SER A 433 -35.84 38.38 -22.26
N ALA A 434 -34.64 38.28 -22.81
CA ALA A 434 -33.90 37.03 -22.95
C ALA A 434 -32.54 37.16 -22.25
N SER A 435 -32.29 36.25 -21.30
CA SER A 435 -30.97 35.81 -20.80
C SER A 435 -30.07 36.88 -20.17
N ARG A 436 -30.21 37.08 -18.85
CA ARG A 436 -29.12 37.60 -18.00
C ARG A 436 -28.06 36.52 -17.84
N ARG A 437 -26.88 36.72 -18.44
CA ARG A 437 -25.63 36.16 -17.92
C ARG A 437 -25.16 37.04 -16.78
N THR A 438 -25.27 36.57 -15.55
CA THR A 438 -24.70 37.24 -14.38
C THR A 438 -23.23 36.85 -14.27
N ARG A 439 -22.32 37.80 -14.51
CA ARG A 439 -20.96 37.78 -13.98
C ARG A 439 -21.05 37.96 -12.47
N ILE A 440 -20.62 36.97 -11.70
CA ILE A 440 -20.39 37.12 -10.26
C ILE A 440 -18.93 37.56 -10.11
N VAL A 441 -18.74 38.79 -9.63
CA VAL A 441 -17.45 39.33 -9.19
C VAL A 441 -17.25 38.91 -7.74
N TYR A 442 -16.10 38.32 -7.44
CA TYR A 442 -15.65 37.97 -6.09
C TYR A 442 -15.37 39.24 -5.27
N ALA A 443 -16.38 39.72 -4.54
CA ALA A 443 -16.20 40.60 -3.40
C ALA A 443 -17.49 40.51 -2.56
N ASP A 444 -17.49 39.61 -1.57
CA ASP A 444 -18.32 39.64 -0.34
C ASP A 444 -18.51 38.22 0.25
N LEU A 445 -17.41 37.63 0.73
CA LEU A 445 -17.44 36.35 1.47
C LEU A 445 -16.73 36.49 2.83
N LEU A 446 -16.99 37.60 3.52
CA LEU A 446 -16.50 37.87 4.88
C LEU A 446 -17.60 38.12 5.92
N ALA A 447 -18.86 37.80 5.62
CA ALA A 447 -19.99 38.03 6.55
C ALA A 447 -20.89 36.81 6.81
N TYR A 448 -20.36 35.59 6.74
CA TYR A 448 -21.14 34.37 7.06
C TYR A 448 -20.37 33.34 7.92
N VAL A 449 -19.57 33.80 8.89
CA VAL A 449 -18.91 32.91 9.89
C VAL A 449 -19.07 33.42 11.33
N MET A 450 -20.09 34.24 11.64
CA MET A 450 -20.44 34.56 13.03
C MET A 450 -21.95 34.50 13.24
N ASN A 451 -22.48 33.27 13.31
CA ASN A 451 -23.59 32.87 14.18
C ASN A 451 -24.00 31.42 13.88
N ILE A 452 -23.30 30.47 14.52
CA ILE A 452 -23.89 29.24 15.07
C ILE A 452 -23.20 28.98 16.41
#